data_AF-A0AAV7FEI2-F1
#
_entry.id   AF-A0AAV7FEI2-F1
#
_cell.length_a   1.000
_cell.length_b   1.000
_cell.length_c   1.000
_cell.angle_alpha   90.00
_cell.angle_beta   90.00
_cell.angle_gamma   90.00
#
_symmetry.space_group_name_H-M   'P 1'
#
loop_
_entity.id
_entity.type
_entity.pdbx_description
1 polymer ?
#
loop_
_entity_poly.entity_id
_entity_poly.type
_entity_poly.pdbx_seq_one_letter_code
_entity_poly.pdbx_strand_id
1 'polypeptide(L)'
;MSSTFKGDDKSLINQFKQTHCSKNGVWGFGAEEKYLSISFFYNQIVEAKEAAYETGSVDETKIVENILGYRSGYIKGQGTAQPRIIRGSRSSSTATHFEEKLSEYSQEIQSLKEENASMREEHSREIQMLKDENNKQIESTKQMAEKYDKQMQDMFEMIRKL
;
A
#
# COMPACT_ATOMS: atom_id res chain seq x y z
N MET A 1 40.31 3.96 14.79
CA MET A 1 40.40 4.70 13.52
C MET A 1 39.09 5.46 13.38
N SER A 2 39.15 6.81 13.37
CA SER A 2 37.99 7.69 13.30
C SER A 2 37.54 7.81 11.85
N SER A 3 36.35 7.32 11.51
CA SER A 3 35.72 7.55 10.21
C SER A 3 35.10 8.94 10.22
N THR A 4 35.88 9.93 9.79
CA THR A 4 35.45 11.30 9.58
C THR A 4 34.35 11.35 8.51
N PHE A 5 33.29 12.11 8.74
CA PHE A 5 32.27 12.52 7.75
C PHE A 5 32.95 13.17 6.54
N LYS A 6 33.37 12.37 5.57
CA LYS A 6 33.71 12.78 4.22
C LYS A 6 32.98 11.81 3.31
N GLY A 7 31.67 12.00 3.20
CA GLY A 7 30.84 11.20 2.32
C GLY A 7 30.97 11.73 0.90
N ASP A 8 31.70 11.01 0.05
CA ASP A 8 31.65 11.19 -1.41
C ASP A 8 30.29 10.72 -1.99
N ASP A 9 29.46 10.06 -1.17
CA ASP A 9 28.11 9.60 -1.52
C ASP A 9 27.04 10.67 -1.26
N LYS A 10 26.24 11.01 -2.28
CA LYS A 10 25.15 12.01 -2.18
C LYS A 10 23.89 11.50 -1.45
N SER A 11 23.72 10.19 -1.31
CA SER A 11 22.51 9.61 -0.70
C SER A 11 22.64 9.48 0.82
N LEU A 12 21.69 10.07 1.55
CA LEU A 12 21.63 10.03 3.02
C LEU A 12 21.39 8.61 3.54
N ILE A 13 20.65 7.80 2.77
CA ILE A 13 20.36 6.41 3.09
C ILE A 13 21.64 5.57 3.05
N ASN A 14 22.49 5.79 2.04
CA ASN A 14 23.78 5.12 1.92
C ASN A 14 24.77 5.57 3.01
N GLN A 15 24.77 6.86 3.36
CA GLN A 15 25.58 7.36 4.48
C GLN A 15 25.16 6.73 5.82
N PHE A 16 23.85 6.54 6.06
CA PHE A 16 23.36 5.85 7.26
C PHE A 16 23.88 4.41 7.31
N LYS A 17 23.78 3.67 6.20
CA LYS A 17 24.32 2.30 6.09
C LYS A 17 25.82 2.26 6.38
N GLN A 18 26.62 3.14 5.77
CA GLN A 18 28.07 3.16 5.98
C GLN A 18 28.46 3.46 7.43
N THR A 19 27.65 4.25 8.13
CA THR A 19 27.90 4.64 9.53
C THR A 19 27.55 3.53 10.51
N HIS A 20 26.47 2.80 10.24
CA HIS A 20 25.89 1.86 11.20
C HIS A 20 26.06 0.38 10.83
N CYS A 21 26.51 0.08 9.61
CA CYS A 21 26.85 -1.25 9.14
C CYS A 21 28.38 -1.34 8.97
N SER A 22 28.98 -2.27 9.69
CA SER A 22 30.42 -2.57 9.54
C SER A 22 30.73 -3.15 8.16
N LYS A 23 32.02 -3.16 7.78
CA LYS A 23 32.49 -3.79 6.54
C LYS A 23 32.15 -5.28 6.43
N ASN A 24 31.88 -5.94 7.55
CA ASN A 24 31.50 -7.35 7.61
C ASN A 24 29.98 -7.56 7.63
N GLY A 25 29.18 -6.51 7.39
CA GLY A 25 27.72 -6.59 7.37
C GLY A 25 27.05 -6.56 8.75
N VAL A 26 27.82 -6.47 9.84
CA VAL A 26 27.26 -6.40 11.21
C VAL A 26 26.70 -5.00 11.48
N TRP A 27 25.46 -4.93 11.92
CA TRP A 27 24.76 -3.69 12.27
C TRP A 27 24.89 -3.31 13.74
N GLY A 28 24.89 -2.01 14.02
CA GLY A 28 24.69 -1.49 15.36
C GLY A 28 23.30 -1.81 15.92
N PHE A 29 23.18 -1.86 17.25
CA PHE A 29 21.92 -2.18 17.93
C PHE A 29 20.76 -1.29 17.45
N GLY A 30 19.70 -1.91 16.92
CA GLY A 30 18.51 -1.22 16.38
C GLY A 30 18.74 -0.39 15.12
N ALA A 31 19.95 -0.41 14.53
CA ALA A 31 20.24 0.36 13.33
C ALA A 31 19.76 -0.34 12.05
N GLU A 32 19.78 -1.68 12.04
CA GLU A 32 19.26 -2.49 10.92
C GLU A 32 17.76 -2.24 10.70
N GLU A 33 16.96 -2.33 11.76
CA GLU A 33 15.50 -2.08 11.71
C GLU A 33 15.18 -0.68 11.17
N LYS A 34 15.98 0.32 11.58
CA LYS A 34 15.85 1.71 11.10
C LYS A 34 16.24 1.85 9.63
N TYR A 35 17.34 1.22 9.21
CA TYR A 35 17.75 1.23 7.81
C TYR A 35 16.70 0.57 6.90
N LEU A 36 16.15 -0.56 7.34
CA LEU A 36 15.08 -1.26 6.62
C LEU A 36 13.84 -0.38 6.50
N SER A 37 13.45 0.30 7.58
CA SER A 37 12.34 1.25 7.56
C SER A 37 12.59 2.39 6.57
N ILE A 38 13.76 3.03 6.64
CA ILE A 38 14.14 4.11 5.70
C ILE A 38 14.09 3.65 4.25
N SER A 39 14.68 2.49 3.97
CA SER A 39 14.73 1.92 2.62
C SER A 39 13.34 1.58 2.09
N PHE A 40 12.47 1.03 2.94
CA PHE A 40 11.10 0.67 2.59
C PHE A 40 10.27 1.89 2.20
N PHE A 41 10.28 2.96 3.01
CA PHE A 41 9.53 4.19 2.69
C PHE A 41 10.09 4.89 1.45
N TYR A 42 11.40 4.88 1.26
CA TYR A 42 12.02 5.43 0.05
C TYR A 42 11.50 4.73 -1.21
N ASN A 43 11.52 3.40 -1.23
CA ASN A 43 11.07 2.63 -2.39
C ASN A 43 9.58 2.87 -2.69
N GLN A 44 8.71 2.94 -1.68
CA GLN A 44 7.29 3.25 -1.91
C GLN A 44 7.07 4.60 -2.58
N ILE A 45 7.84 5.62 -2.20
CA ILE A 45 7.72 6.96 -2.77
C ILE A 45 8.25 6.98 -4.22
N VAL A 46 9.34 6.27 -4.49
CA VAL A 46 9.87 6.12 -5.84
C VAL A 46 8.83 5.43 -6.73
N GLU A 47 8.29 4.29 -6.29
CA GLU A 47 7.27 3.54 -7.03
C GLU A 47 6.00 4.37 -7.28
N ALA A 48 5.52 5.11 -6.27
CA ALA A 48 4.35 5.98 -6.41
C ALA A 48 4.58 7.12 -7.42
N LYS A 49 5.79 7.70 -7.44
CA LYS A 49 6.16 8.74 -8.41
C LYS A 49 6.30 8.20 -9.83
N GLU A 50 6.90 7.02 -9.99
CA GLU A 50 6.99 6.34 -11.27
C GLU A 50 5.59 6.02 -11.82
N ALA A 51 4.68 5.54 -10.97
CA ALA A 51 3.28 5.30 -11.34
C ALA A 51 2.52 6.60 -11.71
N ALA A 52 2.86 7.72 -11.08
CA ALA A 52 2.28 9.03 -11.35
C ALA A 52 2.97 9.81 -12.50
N TYR A 53 3.99 9.23 -13.16
CA TYR A 53 4.82 9.88 -14.18
C TYR A 53 5.46 11.21 -13.71
N GLU A 54 5.75 11.34 -12.41
CA GLU A 54 6.35 12.53 -11.84
C GLU A 54 7.87 12.55 -12.05
N THR A 55 8.38 13.51 -12.83
CA THR A 55 9.81 13.73 -13.02
C THR A 55 10.36 14.67 -11.94
N GLY A 56 10.61 14.16 -10.74
CA GLY A 56 11.20 14.94 -9.65
C GLY A 56 11.92 14.07 -8.62
N SER A 57 13.10 14.51 -8.15
CA SER A 57 13.90 13.76 -7.18
C SER A 57 13.14 13.53 -5.87
N VAL A 58 13.38 12.38 -5.24
CA VAL A 58 12.85 12.08 -3.90
C VAL A 58 13.66 12.82 -2.84
N ASP A 59 12.99 13.53 -1.95
CA ASP A 59 13.63 14.23 -0.83
C ASP A 59 13.96 13.23 0.29
N GLU A 60 15.13 12.62 0.19
CA GLU A 60 15.65 11.66 1.18
C GLU A 60 15.73 12.25 2.59
N THR A 61 15.96 13.56 2.70
CA THR A 61 16.10 14.26 3.99
C THR A 61 14.83 14.12 4.82
N LYS A 62 13.67 14.38 4.21
CA LYS A 62 12.37 14.25 4.89
C LYS A 62 12.06 12.83 5.32
N ILE A 63 12.43 11.84 4.50
CA ILE A 63 12.20 10.42 4.79
C ILE A 63 13.04 10.00 6.00
N VAL A 64 14.32 10.34 5.98
CA VAL A 64 15.26 10.04 7.07
C VAL A 64 14.85 10.77 8.35
N GLU A 65 14.44 12.04 8.26
CA GLU A 65 13.98 12.84 9.41
C GLU A 65 12.71 12.27 10.05
N ASN A 66 11.72 11.88 9.25
CA ASN A 66 10.46 11.31 9.75
C ASN A 66 10.68 9.99 10.52
N ILE A 67 11.65 9.18 10.09
CA ILE A 67 11.89 7.84 10.66
C ILE A 67 12.87 7.88 11.83
N LEU A 68 13.95 8.66 11.73
CA LEU A 68 14.94 8.75 12.80
C LEU A 68 14.50 9.70 13.91
N GLY A 69 13.67 10.70 13.58
CA GLY A 69 13.21 11.75 14.47
C GLY A 69 14.33 12.71 14.88
N TYR A 70 13.98 13.98 15.13
CA TYR A 70 14.90 14.92 15.78
C TYR A 70 15.03 14.55 17.25
N ARG A 71 16.11 13.88 17.63
CA ARG A 71 16.44 13.63 19.06
C ARG A 71 17.56 14.55 19.52
N SER A 72 17.42 15.09 20.72
CA SER A 72 18.53 15.76 21.41
C SER A 72 19.67 14.77 21.62
N GLY A 73 20.88 15.20 21.25
CA GLY A 73 22.09 14.39 21.37
C GLY A 73 23.09 15.05 22.29
N TYR A 74 23.81 14.26 23.09
CA TYR A 74 24.95 14.76 23.85
C TYR A 74 26.20 14.79 22.96
N ILE A 75 26.77 15.99 22.77
CA ILE A 75 28.05 16.18 22.08
C ILE A 75 29.14 16.26 23.13
N LYS A 76 30.03 15.26 23.16
CA LYS A 76 31.15 15.21 24.08
C LYS A 76 32.04 16.45 23.90
N GLY A 77 32.22 17.24 24.96
CA GLY A 77 32.97 18.50 24.95
C GLY A 77 32.16 19.76 24.61
N GLN A 78 30.89 19.63 24.21
CA GLN A 78 29.97 20.77 23.96
C GLN A 78 28.66 20.69 24.75
N GLY A 79 28.44 19.61 25.52
CA GLY A 79 27.23 19.40 26.30
C GLY A 79 26.08 18.82 25.49
N THR A 80 24.87 18.88 26.04
CA THR A 80 23.65 18.47 25.34
C THR A 80 23.37 19.46 24.21
N ALA A 81 23.56 19.03 22.97
CA ALA A 81 23.10 19.80 21.83
C ALA A 81 21.58 19.64 21.75
N GLN A 82 20.87 20.73 22.02
CA GLN A 82 19.48 20.81 21.59
C GLN A 82 19.46 20.59 20.07
N PRO A 83 18.51 19.81 19.55
CA PRO A 83 18.40 19.60 18.12
C PRO A 83 18.39 20.99 17.47
N ARG A 84 19.23 21.19 16.45
CA ARG A 84 19.07 22.35 15.56
C ARG A 84 17.73 22.16 14.87
N ILE A 85 16.67 22.63 15.49
CA ILE A 85 15.46 23.01 14.81
C ILE A 85 15.95 24.04 13.80
N ILE A 86 16.03 23.65 12.52
CA ILE A 86 16.15 24.62 11.45
C ILE A 86 14.98 25.58 11.69
N ARG A 87 15.30 26.81 12.13
CA ARG A 87 14.33 27.89 12.35
C ARG A 87 13.74 28.27 10.99
N GLY A 88 12.84 27.41 10.52
CA GLY A 88 12.03 27.54 9.32
C GLY A 88 10.60 27.06 9.55
N SER A 89 10.35 26.22 10.57
CA SER A 89 9.01 25.78 10.92
C SER A 89 8.62 26.30 12.30
N ARG A 90 8.34 27.61 12.36
CA ARG A 90 7.43 28.13 13.39
C ARG A 90 6.06 27.51 13.13
N SER A 91 5.70 26.47 13.87
CA SER A 91 4.29 26.12 14.06
C SER A 91 4.13 25.11 15.19
N SER A 92 3.97 25.59 16.43
CA SER A 92 3.22 24.81 17.41
C SER A 92 1.72 24.70 17.04
N SER A 93 1.31 25.27 15.90
CA SER A 93 -0.01 25.11 15.28
C SER A 93 -0.10 23.93 14.28
N THR A 94 1.02 23.31 13.89
CA THR A 94 0.94 22.15 12.97
C THR A 94 0.63 20.86 13.70
N ALA A 95 0.96 20.71 14.98
CA ALA A 95 0.63 19.49 15.73
C ALA A 95 -0.89 19.30 15.84
N THR A 96 -1.63 20.35 16.20
CA THR A 96 -3.10 20.33 16.22
C THR A 96 -3.68 20.16 14.81
N HIS A 97 -3.08 20.79 13.80
CA HIS A 97 -3.56 20.65 12.42
C HIS A 97 -3.28 19.26 11.82
N PHE A 98 -2.20 18.59 12.25
CA PHE A 98 -1.93 17.19 11.90
C PHE A 98 -2.88 16.22 12.63
N GLU A 99 -3.22 16.47 13.89
CA GLU A 99 -4.25 15.69 14.60
C GLU A 99 -5.64 15.86 13.97
N GLU A 100 -6.03 17.08 13.59
CA GLU A 100 -7.27 17.32 12.86
C GLU A 100 -7.27 16.61 11.50
N LYS A 101 -6.18 16.71 10.72
CA LYS A 101 -6.07 16.00 9.44
C LYS A 101 -6.07 14.48 9.61
N LEU A 102 -5.43 13.95 10.65
CA LEU A 102 -5.48 12.51 10.94
C LEU A 102 -6.89 12.06 11.32
N SER A 103 -7.64 12.89 12.05
CA SER A 103 -9.06 12.65 12.35
C SER A 103 -9.93 12.69 11.09
N GLU A 104 -9.71 13.65 10.20
CA GLU A 104 -10.40 13.75 8.90
C GLU A 104 -10.11 12.53 8.03
N TYR A 105 -8.83 12.13 7.88
CA TYR A 105 -8.46 10.93 7.14
C TYR A 105 -9.02 9.65 7.76
N SER A 106 -9.08 9.57 9.09
CA SER A 106 -9.72 8.46 9.81
C SER A 106 -11.20 8.35 9.46
N GLN A 107 -11.93 9.46 9.45
CA GLN A 107 -13.35 9.50 9.08
C GLN A 107 -13.56 9.16 7.60
N GLU A 108 -12.70 9.66 6.71
CA GLU A 108 -12.75 9.35 5.28
C GLU A 108 -12.49 7.86 5.01
N ILE A 109 -11.49 7.26 5.67
CA ILE A 109 -11.23 5.81 5.59
C ILE A 109 -12.42 5.01 6.10
N GLN A 110 -13.08 5.46 7.16
CA GLN A 110 -14.25 4.78 7.71
C GLN A 110 -15.45 4.87 6.74
N SER A 111 -15.68 6.03 6.15
CA SER A 111 -16.71 6.23 5.13
C SER A 111 -16.46 5.36 3.89
N LEU A 112 -15.22 5.30 3.40
CA LEU A 112 -14.84 4.46 2.26
C LEU A 112 -14.96 2.96 2.56
N LYS A 113 -14.80 2.54 3.83
CA LYS A 113 -15.04 1.16 4.26
C LYS A 113 -16.52 0.82 4.25
N GLU A 114 -17.38 1.73 4.72
CA GLU A 114 -18.83 1.56 4.69
C GLU A 114 -19.36 1.53 3.25
N GLU A 115 -18.87 2.41 2.38
CA GLU A 115 -19.21 2.41 0.97
C GLU A 115 -18.77 1.11 0.27
N ASN A 116 -17.55 0.62 0.54
CA ASN A 116 -17.09 -0.67 0.02
C ASN A 116 -17.95 -1.84 0.52
N ALA A 117 -18.37 -1.83 1.79
CA ALA A 117 -19.24 -2.86 2.33
C ALA A 117 -20.61 -2.84 1.63
N SER A 118 -21.20 -1.67 1.44
CA SER A 118 -22.46 -1.50 0.73
C SER A 118 -22.36 -1.97 -0.73
N MET A 119 -21.32 -1.55 -1.46
CA MET A 119 -21.11 -1.99 -2.84
C MET A 119 -20.93 -3.50 -2.94
N ARG A 120 -20.21 -4.13 -1.99
CA ARG A 120 -20.06 -5.59 -1.97
C ARG A 120 -21.37 -6.31 -1.74
N GLU A 121 -22.23 -5.80 -0.86
CA GLU A 121 -23.57 -6.38 -0.66
C GLU A 121 -24.44 -6.25 -1.91
N GLU A 122 -24.43 -5.08 -2.56
CA GLU A 122 -25.17 -4.85 -3.80
C GLU A 122 -24.70 -5.77 -4.93
N HIS A 123 -23.38 -5.84 -5.14
CA HIS A 123 -22.79 -6.75 -6.12
C HIS A 123 -23.12 -8.22 -5.84
N SER A 124 -23.15 -8.61 -4.55
CA SER A 124 -23.53 -9.97 -4.16
C SER A 124 -24.99 -10.27 -4.49
N ARG A 125 -25.90 -9.31 -4.32
CA ARG A 125 -27.31 -9.47 -4.70
C ARG A 125 -27.48 -9.55 -6.21
N GLU A 126 -26.77 -8.72 -6.97
CA GLU A 126 -26.81 -8.75 -8.43
C GLU A 126 -26.29 -10.08 -9.00
N ILE A 127 -25.17 -10.58 -8.49
CA ILE A 127 -24.63 -11.89 -8.87
C ILE A 127 -25.63 -13.01 -8.55
N GLN A 128 -26.30 -12.95 -7.40
CA GLN A 128 -27.31 -13.92 -7.00
C GLN A 128 -28.49 -13.92 -8.00
N MET A 129 -29.00 -12.73 -8.36
CA MET A 129 -30.08 -12.61 -9.35
C MET A 129 -29.68 -13.16 -10.71
N LEU A 130 -28.49 -12.81 -11.22
CA LEU A 130 -27.97 -13.31 -12.48
C LEU A 130 -27.81 -14.84 -12.46
N LYS A 131 -27.39 -15.41 -11.33
CA LYS A 131 -27.27 -16.86 -11.16
C LYS A 131 -28.64 -17.54 -11.21
N ASP A 132 -29.64 -16.97 -10.55
CA ASP A 132 -31.00 -17.51 -10.54
C ASP A 132 -31.65 -17.43 -11.94
N GLU A 133 -31.43 -16.34 -12.66
CA GLU A 133 -31.89 -16.16 -14.04
C GLU A 133 -31.21 -17.16 -15.00
N ASN A 134 -29.90 -17.35 -14.86
CA ASN A 134 -29.15 -18.31 -15.67
C ASN A 134 -29.59 -19.76 -15.40
N ASN A 135 -29.85 -20.10 -14.12
CA ASN A 135 -30.40 -21.41 -13.77
C ASN A 135 -31.77 -21.67 -14.41
N LYS A 136 -32.66 -20.67 -14.41
CA LYS A 136 -33.96 -20.77 -15.09
C LYS A 136 -33.81 -20.96 -16.60
N GLN A 137 -32.88 -20.25 -17.23
CA GLN A 137 -32.61 -20.42 -18.66
C GLN A 137 -32.09 -21.83 -18.96
N ILE A 138 -31.11 -22.33 -18.18
CA ILE A 138 -30.57 -23.68 -18.33
C ILE A 138 -31.68 -24.73 -18.19
N GLU A 139 -32.58 -24.57 -17.22
CA GLU A 139 -33.68 -25.51 -17.00
C GLU A 139 -34.69 -25.49 -18.16
N SER A 140 -35.02 -24.31 -18.69
CA SER A 140 -35.84 -24.17 -19.90
C SER A 140 -35.20 -24.83 -21.13
N THR A 141 -33.88 -24.63 -21.33
CA THR A 141 -33.15 -25.27 -22.43
C THR A 141 -33.13 -26.79 -22.30
N LYS A 142 -32.96 -27.33 -21.07
CA LYS A 142 -33.03 -28.78 -20.81
C LYS A 142 -34.40 -29.35 -21.17
N GLN A 143 -35.49 -28.71 -20.72
CA GLN A 143 -36.84 -29.14 -21.05
C GLN A 143 -37.14 -29.09 -22.56
N MET A 144 -36.61 -28.09 -23.27
CA MET A 144 -36.71 -28.05 -24.74
C MET A 144 -35.93 -29.21 -25.38
N ALA A 145 -34.70 -29.47 -24.93
CA ALA A 145 -33.89 -30.56 -25.46
C ALA A 145 -34.57 -31.93 -25.27
N GLU A 146 -35.15 -32.20 -24.10
CA GLU A 146 -35.89 -33.44 -23.82
C GLU A 146 -37.14 -33.58 -24.71
N LYS A 147 -37.86 -32.49 -24.97
CA LYS A 147 -39.00 -32.50 -25.88
C LYS A 147 -38.58 -32.80 -27.31
N TYR A 148 -37.49 -32.20 -27.79
CA TYR A 148 -36.95 -32.47 -29.12
C TYR A 148 -36.48 -33.91 -29.25
N ASP A 149 -35.77 -34.44 -28.25
CA ASP A 149 -35.27 -35.81 -28.27
C ASP A 149 -36.42 -36.84 -28.32
N LYS A 150 -37.47 -36.59 -27.53
CA LYS A 150 -38.69 -37.41 -27.57
C LYS A 150 -39.40 -37.35 -28.94
N GLN A 151 -39.53 -36.16 -29.53
CA GLN A 151 -40.12 -36.02 -30.87
C GLN A 151 -39.33 -36.78 -31.94
N MET A 152 -38.00 -36.75 -31.86
CA MET A 152 -37.13 -37.51 -32.76
C MET A 152 -37.31 -39.02 -32.57
N GLN A 153 -37.36 -39.50 -31.32
CA GLN A 153 -37.61 -40.92 -31.03
C GLN A 153 -38.97 -41.38 -31.55
N ASP A 154 -40.04 -40.62 -31.32
CA ASP A 154 -41.39 -40.93 -31.80
C ASP A 154 -41.45 -41.00 -33.33
N MET A 155 -40.76 -40.07 -34.01
CA MET A 155 -40.65 -40.05 -35.48
C MET A 155 -39.86 -41.26 -36.02
N PHE A 156 -38.74 -41.62 -35.38
CA PHE A 156 -37.97 -42.81 -35.77
C PHE A 156 -38.78 -44.10 -35.57
N GLU A 157 -39.54 -44.22 -34.47
CA GLU A 157 -40.44 -45.35 -34.26
C GLU A 157 -41.54 -45.43 -35.33
N MET A 158 -42.10 -44.29 -35.74
CA MET A 158 -43.14 -44.25 -36.76
C MET A 158 -42.61 -44.73 -38.12
N ILE A 159 -41.42 -44.28 -38.53
CA ILE A 159 -40.76 -44.73 -39.76
C ILE A 159 -40.47 -46.23 -39.71
N ARG A 160 -40.05 -46.76 -38.55
CA ARG A 160 -39.73 -48.19 -38.39
C ARG A 160 -40.95 -49.13 -38.49
N LYS A 161 -42.15 -48.61 -38.27
CA LYS A 161 -43.42 -49.38 -38.31
C LYS A 161 -44.07 -49.39 -39.70
N LEU A 162 -43.55 -48.64 -40.66
CA LEU A 162 -43.94 -48.64 -42.08
C LEU A 162 -43.11 -49.65 -42.87
#